data_AF-A0A160TTA8-F1
#
_entry.id   AF-A0A160TTA8-F1
#
_cell.length_a   1.000
_cell.length_b   1.000
_cell.length_c   1.000
_cell.angle_alpha   90.00
_cell.angle_beta   90.00
_cell.angle_gamma   90.00
#
_symmetry.space_group_name_H-M   'P 1'
#
loop_
_entity.id
_entity.type
_entity.pdbx_description
1 polymer ?
#
loop_
_entity_poly.entity_id
_entity_poly.type
_entity_poly.pdbx_seq_one_letter_code
_entity_poly.pdbx_strand_id
1 'polypeptide(L)'
;MGRLEIADTIRSDGASEKSRRPVWFAQTGTTDCSVHNRSSLAAGVSLDGPVIVESLDSTLVVPPGWTARNDYNGFITLERSNCE
;
A
#
# COMPACT_ATOMS: atom_id res chain seq x y z
N MET A 1 -9.30 15.31 32.98
CA MET A 1 -9.43 13.92 32.54
C MET A 1 -8.93 13.85 31.11
N GLY A 2 -7.79 13.22 30.84
CA GLY A 2 -7.20 13.16 29.49
C GLY A 2 -7.70 11.94 28.72
N ARG A 3 -8.07 12.12 27.47
CA ARG A 3 -8.48 11.04 26.55
C ARG A 3 -7.29 10.69 25.66
N LEU A 4 -6.85 9.43 25.68
CA LEU A 4 -5.80 8.91 24.81
C LEU A 4 -6.46 7.95 23.81
N GLU A 5 -6.55 8.38 22.56
CA GLU A 5 -7.17 7.63 21.47
C GLU A 5 -6.22 7.58 20.28
N ILE A 6 -6.20 6.44 19.59
CA ILE A 6 -5.58 6.27 18.29
C ILE A 6 -6.71 6.38 17.26
N ALA A 7 -6.65 7.39 16.40
CA ALA A 7 -7.66 7.63 15.36
C ALA A 7 -7.03 7.52 13.97
N ASP A 8 -7.48 6.55 13.17
CA ASP A 8 -7.23 6.50 11.73
C ASP A 8 -8.51 6.85 10.99
N THR A 9 -8.48 7.95 10.23
CA THR A 9 -9.65 8.43 9.49
C THR A 9 -9.56 7.95 8.05
N ILE A 10 -10.55 7.16 7.64
CA ILE A 10 -10.75 6.79 6.22
C ILE A 10 -10.95 8.07 5.40
N ARG A 11 -10.14 8.24 4.36
CA ARG A 11 -10.28 9.32 3.37
C ARG A 11 -10.84 8.73 2.09
N SER A 12 -11.96 9.25 1.61
CA SER A 12 -12.64 8.72 0.41
C SER A 12 -12.48 9.60 -0.82
N ASP A 13 -11.42 10.42 -0.88
CA ASP A 13 -11.15 11.30 -2.03
C ASP A 13 -10.62 10.54 -3.27
N GLY A 14 -10.34 9.23 -3.14
CA GLY A 14 -9.88 8.37 -4.22
C GLY A 14 -8.42 8.53 -4.60
N ALA A 15 -7.69 9.47 -3.97
CA ALA A 15 -6.28 9.73 -4.21
C ALA A 15 -5.43 9.03 -3.14
N SER A 16 -5.18 7.73 -3.33
CA SER A 16 -4.40 6.95 -2.36
C SER A 16 -2.90 7.22 -2.41
N GLU A 17 -2.34 7.55 -3.58
CA GLU A 17 -0.92 7.89 -3.73
C GLU A 17 -0.62 9.20 -3.00
N LYS A 18 0.27 9.16 -2.00
CA LYS A 18 0.64 10.33 -1.18
C LYS A 18 2.04 10.86 -1.47
N SER A 19 2.93 10.02 -2.00
CA SER A 19 4.29 10.38 -2.37
C SER A 19 4.94 9.30 -3.22
N ARG A 20 6.13 9.61 -3.76
CA ARG A 20 7.06 8.64 -4.35
C ARG A 20 8.41 8.75 -3.65
N ARG A 21 9.07 7.61 -3.42
CA ARG A 21 10.41 7.57 -2.83
C ARG A 21 11.26 6.46 -3.43
N PRO A 22 12.59 6.66 -3.55
CA PRO A 22 13.50 5.60 -3.95
C PRO A 22 13.54 4.51 -2.87
N VAL A 23 13.27 3.27 -3.27
CA VAL A 23 13.31 2.08 -2.42
C VAL A 23 14.21 1.04 -3.06
N TRP A 24 15.03 0.39 -2.26
CA TRP A 24 15.91 -0.67 -2.74
C TRP A 24 15.22 -2.04 -2.66
N PHE A 25 15.19 -2.76 -3.78
CA PHE A 25 14.77 -4.16 -3.86
C PHE A 25 15.90 -5.01 -4.43
N ALA A 26 16.13 -6.20 -3.87
CA ALA A 26 17.21 -7.07 -4.34
C ALA A 26 17.08 -7.46 -5.84
N GLN A 27 15.85 -7.55 -6.35
CA GLN A 27 15.57 -7.93 -7.74
C GLN A 27 15.84 -6.80 -8.75
N THR A 28 15.60 -5.54 -8.38
CA THR A 28 15.60 -4.40 -9.32
C THR A 28 16.56 -3.26 -8.94
N GLY A 29 17.25 -3.37 -7.80
CA GLY A 29 18.05 -2.27 -7.24
C GLY A 29 17.17 -1.15 -6.68
N THR A 30 17.70 0.08 -6.68
CA THR A 30 16.93 1.26 -6.27
C THR A 30 15.88 1.60 -7.32
N THR A 31 14.61 1.61 -6.93
CA THR A 31 13.47 1.90 -7.81
C THR A 31 12.60 3.01 -7.21
N ASP A 32 12.13 3.93 -8.05
CA ASP A 32 11.15 4.93 -7.62
C ASP A 32 9.80 4.27 -7.36
N CYS A 33 9.33 4.34 -6.12
CA CYS A 33 8.22 3.53 -5.62
C CYS A 33 7.10 4.45 -5.12
N SER A 34 5.87 4.22 -5.59
CA SER A 34 4.71 4.96 -5.08
C SER A 34 4.37 4.52 -3.65
N VAL A 35 4.05 5.49 -2.82
CA VAL A 35 3.62 5.28 -1.43
C VAL A 35 2.16 5.67 -1.35
N HIS A 36 1.31 4.72 -0.94
CA HIS A 36 -0.11 4.90 -0.80
C HIS A 36 -0.50 4.97 0.67
N ASN A 37 -1.49 5.80 0.99
CA ASN A 37 -2.15 5.75 2.29
C ASN A 37 -3.23 4.66 2.27
N ARG A 38 -3.15 3.70 3.19
CA ARG A 38 -4.12 2.61 3.33
C ARG A 38 -5.53 3.14 3.53
N SER A 39 -5.69 4.21 4.31
CA SER A 39 -6.99 4.78 4.64
C SER A 39 -7.64 5.52 3.47
N SER A 40 -6.88 5.78 2.40
CA SER A 40 -7.35 6.33 1.12
C SER A 40 -7.48 5.30 0.00
N LEU A 41 -7.10 4.04 0.24
CA LEU A 41 -7.10 3.00 -0.80
C LEU A 41 -8.52 2.49 -1.05
N ALA A 42 -9.04 2.79 -2.24
CA ALA A 42 -10.40 2.40 -2.61
C ALA A 42 -10.58 0.87 -2.65
N ALA A 43 -11.77 0.42 -2.30
CA ALA A 43 -12.17 -0.99 -2.42
C ALA A 43 -12.17 -1.42 -3.90
N GLY A 44 -11.68 -2.62 -4.17
CA GLY A 44 -11.56 -3.19 -5.51
C GLY A 44 -10.31 -2.77 -6.29
N VAL A 45 -9.46 -1.89 -5.74
CA VAL A 45 -8.21 -1.47 -6.40
C VAL A 45 -7.14 -2.54 -6.30
N SER A 46 -6.42 -2.73 -7.41
CA SER A 46 -5.18 -3.48 -7.48
C SER A 46 -3.99 -2.54 -7.71
N LEU A 47 -2.85 -2.85 -7.10
CA LEU A 47 -1.59 -2.13 -7.24
C LEU A 47 -0.50 -3.13 -7.63
N ASP A 48 0.14 -2.90 -8.77
CA ASP A 48 1.27 -3.72 -9.24
C ASP A 48 2.57 -3.20 -8.64
N GLY A 49 3.30 -4.08 -7.95
CA GLY A 49 4.57 -3.74 -7.33
C GLY A 49 5.66 -3.36 -8.34
N PRO A 50 6.64 -2.53 -7.96
CA PRO A 50 6.93 -2.12 -6.59
C PRO A 50 6.07 -0.96 -6.07
N VAL A 51 5.42 -1.18 -4.92
CA VAL A 51 4.55 -0.21 -4.24
C VAL A 51 4.67 -0.34 -2.72
N ILE A 52 4.55 0.76 -1.98
CA ILE A 52 4.40 0.75 -0.52
C ILE A 52 2.99 1.21 -0.15
N VAL A 53 2.33 0.52 0.78
CA VAL A 53 1.08 0.96 1.39
C VAL A 53 1.31 1.18 2.88
N GLU A 54 1.13 2.41 3.35
CA GLU A 54 1.32 2.80 4.75
C GLU A 54 -0.03 2.99 5.44
N SER A 55 -0.17 2.41 6.62
CA SER A 55 -1.29 2.59 7.56
C SER A 55 -0.80 3.36 8.79
N LEU A 56 -1.72 3.70 9.69
CA LEU A 56 -1.36 4.32 10.97
C LEU A 56 -0.40 3.46 11.81
N ASP A 57 -0.54 2.14 11.73
CA ASP A 57 0.11 1.14 12.60
C ASP A 57 0.97 0.11 11.84
N SER A 58 1.04 0.20 10.52
CA SER A 58 1.68 -0.83 9.69
C SER A 58 2.20 -0.28 8.37
N THR A 59 3.07 -1.04 7.73
CA THR A 59 3.60 -0.75 6.40
C THR A 59 3.67 -2.04 5.59
N LEU A 60 2.90 -2.08 4.50
CA LEU A 60 2.91 -3.19 3.55
C LEU A 60 3.83 -2.85 2.38
N VAL A 61 4.81 -3.73 2.14
CA VAL A 61 5.70 -3.64 0.98
C VAL A 61 5.20 -4.60 -0.09
N VAL A 62 4.90 -4.09 -1.29
CA VAL A 62 4.53 -4.87 -2.47
C VAL A 62 5.77 -4.97 -3.37
N PRO A 63 6.47 -6.11 -3.42
CA PRO A 63 7.72 -6.22 -4.18
C PRO A 63 7.49 -6.21 -5.70
N PRO A 64 8.54 -5.99 -6.52
CA PRO A 64 8.46 -6.21 -7.96
C PRO A 64 7.91 -7.59 -8.31
N GLY A 65 6.97 -7.66 -9.26
CA GLY A 65 6.33 -8.92 -9.69
C GLY A 65 5.26 -9.46 -8.74
N TRP A 66 4.81 -8.65 -7.78
CA TRP A 66 3.64 -8.94 -6.94
C TRP A 66 2.51 -7.95 -7.23
N THR A 67 1.27 -8.40 -7.03
CA THR A 67 0.07 -7.58 -7.10
C THR A 67 -0.57 -7.53 -5.72
N ALA A 68 -0.88 -6.33 -5.24
CA ALA A 68 -1.69 -6.13 -4.04
C ALA A 68 -3.13 -5.78 -4.42
N ARG A 69 -4.11 -6.48 -3.85
CA ARG A 69 -5.53 -6.23 -4.12
C ARG A 69 -6.27 -5.91 -2.83
N ASN A 70 -6.88 -4.72 -2.75
CA ASN A 70 -7.78 -4.35 -1.66
C ASN A 70 -9.20 -4.79 -2.02
N ASP A 71 -9.75 -5.79 -1.34
CA ASP A 71 -11.11 -6.24 -1.61
C ASP A 71 -12.18 -5.30 -1.00
N TYR A 72 -13.45 -5.64 -1.20
CA TYR A 72 -14.58 -4.86 -0.67
C TYR A 72 -14.80 -5.01 0.83
N ASN A 73 -14.12 -5.97 1.47
CA ASN A 73 -14.13 -6.20 2.91
C ASN A 73 -12.95 -5.50 3.62
N GLY A 74 -12.02 -4.91 2.85
CA GLY A 74 -10.84 -4.24 3.38
C GLY A 74 -9.65 -5.16 3.63
N PHE A 75 -9.69 -6.41 3.18
CA PHE A 75 -8.50 -7.27 3.17
C PHE A 75 -7.61 -6.89 1.99
N ILE A 76 -6.31 -6.81 2.25
CA ILE A 76 -5.32 -6.72 1.18
C ILE A 76 -4.67 -8.09 1.00
N THR A 77 -4.86 -8.69 -0.18
CA THR A 77 -4.15 -9.90 -0.57
C THR A 77 -2.94 -9.54 -1.42
N LEU A 78 -1.85 -10.30 -1.26
CA LEU A 78 -0.66 -10.22 -2.10
C LEU A 78 -0.54 -11.49 -2.91
N GLU A 79 -0.48 -11.36 -4.23
CA GLU A 79 -0.28 -12.47 -5.15
C GLU A 79 0.97 -12.22 -5.97
N ARG A 80 1.82 -13.26 -6.09
CA ARG A 80 3.01 -13.19 -6.95
C ARG A 80 2.58 -13.53 -8.37
N SER A 81 2.89 -12.66 -9.32
CA SER A 81 2.77 -13.01 -10.74
C SER A 81 3.69 -14.20 -10.98
N ASN A 82 3.12 -15.34 -11.39
CA ASN A 82 3.89 -16.56 -11.62
C ASN A 82 5.13 -16.23 -12.46
N CYS A 83 6.30 -16.45 -11.88
CA CYS A 83 7.55 -16.38 -12.62
C CYS A 83 7.64 -17.70 -13.41
N GLU A 84 7.67 -17.61 -14.74
CA GLU A 84 8.14 -18.71 -15.58
C GLU A 84 9.65 -18.95 -15.35
#